data_AF-A0A9P8YBA4-F1
#
_entry.id   AF-A0A9P8YBA4-F1
#
_cell.length_a   1.000
_cell.length_b   1.000
_cell.length_c   1.000
_cell.angle_alpha   90.00
_cell.angle_beta   90.00
_cell.angle_gamma   90.00
#
_symmetry.space_group_name_H-M   'P 1'
#
loop_
_entity.id
_entity.type
_entity.pdbx_description
1 polymer ?
#
loop_
_entity_poly.entity_id
_entity_poly.type
_entity_poly.pdbx_seq_one_letter_code
_entity_poly.pdbx_strand_id
1 'polypeptide(L)'
;MGSDSEGYDDDSDVVEDERVRQRNVDIPAVIKAFAMLLRRSGSLAAANSSNTTTTTTTPSAAIPPVSAHLAPLFGAIARALGLDAHHTAYIFMLSHVKALVSAAIRAGMFGPFQAQKILAGKEVRELLPALIKREWDTPIEKAGQSSPVVDLWIGRHEILYSRVFNS
;
A
#
# COMPACT_ATOMS: atom_id res chain seq x y z
N MET A 1 58.03 4.18 13.86
CA MET A 1 56.64 4.45 14.31
C MET A 1 55.77 4.30 13.08
N GLY A 2 55.01 3.21 12.87
CA GLY A 2 53.92 2.74 13.74
C GLY A 2 52.86 3.84 13.76
N SER A 3 51.67 3.71 13.19
CA SER A 3 50.73 2.59 13.24
C SER A 3 49.49 2.97 12.40
N ASP A 4 48.87 1.96 11.76
CA ASP A 4 47.42 1.64 11.75
C ASP A 4 46.42 2.75 11.37
N SER A 5 45.27 2.54 10.74
CA SER A 5 44.52 1.42 10.16
C SER A 5 43.16 2.07 9.86
N GLU A 6 42.53 1.82 8.72
CA GLU A 6 41.06 1.72 8.62
C GLU A 6 40.70 1.35 7.18
N GLY A 7 40.75 0.04 6.92
CA GLY A 7 39.92 -0.55 5.89
C GLY A 7 38.47 -0.42 6.33
N TYR A 8 37.66 0.20 5.49
CA TYR A 8 36.22 0.26 5.66
C TYR A 8 35.66 -0.94 4.87
N ASP A 9 35.49 -2.05 5.58
CA ASP A 9 34.77 -3.23 5.10
C ASP A 9 33.27 -2.86 4.99
N ASP A 10 32.81 -2.60 3.78
CA ASP A 10 31.40 -2.40 3.41
C ASP A 10 30.93 -3.58 2.55
N ASP A 11 31.03 -4.80 3.10
CA ASP A 11 30.67 -6.06 2.42
C ASP A 11 29.45 -6.73 3.08
N SER A 12 28.86 -6.11 4.12
CA SER A 12 27.68 -6.64 4.83
C SER A 12 26.36 -6.39 4.11
N ASP A 13 26.24 -5.30 3.35
CA ASP A 13 24.98 -4.90 2.73
C ASP A 13 24.68 -5.69 1.45
N VAL A 14 25.72 -6.19 0.76
CA VAL A 14 25.58 -7.01 -0.45
C VAL A 14 25.08 -8.42 -0.13
N VAL A 15 25.46 -8.96 1.04
CA VAL A 15 25.17 -10.34 1.43
C VAL A 15 23.71 -10.52 1.88
N GLU A 16 23.08 -9.48 2.44
CA GLU A 16 21.64 -9.53 2.79
C GLU A 16 20.74 -9.51 1.54
N ASP A 17 21.09 -8.71 0.52
CA ASP A 17 20.33 -8.64 -0.74
C ASP A 17 20.41 -9.96 -1.54
N GLU A 18 21.55 -10.67 -1.49
CA GLU A 18 21.68 -12.00 -2.09
C GLU A 18 20.88 -13.11 -1.37
N ARG A 19 20.78 -13.06 -0.03
CA ARG A 19 20.01 -14.05 0.74
C ARG A 19 18.51 -13.93 0.52
N VAL A 20 18.00 -12.74 0.23
CA VAL A 20 16.59 -12.53 -0.13
C VAL A 20 16.29 -13.02 -1.56
N ARG A 21 17.27 -12.94 -2.48
CA ARG A 21 17.15 -13.43 -3.87
C ARG A 21 17.03 -14.96 -3.99
N GLN A 22 17.55 -15.73 -3.04
CA GLN A 22 17.60 -17.21 -3.14
C GLN A 22 16.35 -17.96 -2.65
N ARG A 23 15.34 -17.29 -2.10
CA ARG A 23 14.02 -17.92 -1.96
C ARG A 23 13.32 -17.91 -3.30
N ASN A 24 13.43 -19.01 -4.03
CA ASN A 24 12.65 -19.31 -5.23
C ASN A 24 11.16 -19.49 -4.84
N VAL A 25 10.53 -18.41 -4.38
CA VAL A 25 9.09 -18.35 -4.16
C VAL A 25 8.46 -18.22 -5.53
N ASP A 26 7.63 -19.18 -5.92
CA ASP A 26 6.80 -19.07 -7.12
C ASP A 26 5.72 -18.00 -6.85
N ILE A 27 6.08 -16.74 -7.07
CA ILE A 27 5.22 -15.58 -6.84
C ILE A 27 3.89 -15.70 -7.63
N PRO A 28 3.90 -16.15 -8.92
CA PRO A 28 2.66 -16.47 -9.63
C PRO A 28 1.76 -17.49 -8.92
N ALA A 29 2.33 -18.56 -8.34
CA ALA A 29 1.57 -19.53 -7.58
C ALA A 29 0.98 -18.91 -6.30
N VAL A 30 1.75 -18.09 -5.58
CA VAL A 30 1.27 -17.38 -4.38
C VAL A 30 0.13 -16.41 -4.72
N ILE A 31 0.25 -15.63 -5.79
CA ILE A 31 -0.81 -14.71 -6.24
C ILE A 31 -2.06 -15.48 -6.66
N LYS A 32 -1.92 -16.60 -7.38
CA LYS A 32 -3.06 -17.47 -7.73
C LYS A 32 -3.75 -18.04 -6.49
N ALA A 33 -2.99 -18.54 -5.52
CA ALA A 33 -3.53 -19.05 -4.26
C ALA A 33 -4.28 -17.96 -3.48
N PHE A 34 -3.69 -16.76 -3.37
CA PHE A 34 -4.33 -15.61 -2.72
C PHE A 34 -5.60 -15.17 -3.45
N ALA A 35 -5.60 -15.11 -4.78
CA ALA A 35 -6.78 -14.77 -5.57
C ALA A 35 -7.91 -15.81 -5.41
N MET A 36 -7.59 -17.09 -5.33
CA MET A 36 -8.57 -18.15 -5.03
C MET A 36 -9.16 -17.97 -3.62
N LEU A 37 -8.34 -17.63 -2.63
CA LEU A 37 -8.79 -17.36 -1.27
C LEU A 37 -9.69 -16.12 -1.19
N LEU A 38 -9.36 -15.06 -1.93
CA LEU A 38 -10.18 -13.84 -2.01
C LEU A 38 -11.53 -14.11 -2.69
N ARG A 39 -11.55 -14.91 -3.78
CA ARG A 39 -12.80 -15.31 -4.44
C ARG A 39 -13.67 -16.20 -3.55
N ARG A 40 -13.05 -17.12 -2.80
CA ARG A 40 -13.76 -17.99 -1.86
C ARG A 40 -14.35 -17.21 -0.69
N SER A 41 -13.59 -16.26 -0.13
CA SER A 41 -14.09 -15.39 0.95
C SER A 41 -15.20 -14.45 0.48
N GLY A 42 -15.06 -13.84 -0.71
CA GLY A 42 -16.13 -13.05 -1.33
C GLY A 42 -17.40 -13.87 -1.61
N SER A 43 -17.24 -15.12 -2.08
CA SER A 43 -18.36 -16.06 -2.27
C SER A 43 -19.01 -16.49 -0.95
N LEU A 44 -18.23 -16.70 0.12
CA LEU A 44 -18.77 -17.01 1.45
C LEU A 44 -19.56 -15.82 2.02
N ALA A 45 -19.04 -14.60 1.84
CA ALA A 45 -19.73 -13.38 2.24
C ALA A 45 -21.06 -13.19 1.46
N ALA A 46 -21.07 -13.51 0.16
CA ALA A 46 -22.29 -13.48 -0.65
C ALA A 46 -23.31 -14.57 -0.25
N ALA A 47 -22.84 -15.77 0.11
CA ALA A 47 -23.70 -16.89 0.55
C ALA A 47 -24.30 -16.68 1.94
N ASN A 48 -23.59 -16.02 2.86
CA ASN A 48 -24.12 -15.70 4.19
C ASN A 48 -25.15 -14.55 4.16
N SER A 49 -25.16 -13.70 3.13
CA SER A 49 -26.18 -12.66 2.96
C SER A 49 -27.57 -13.21 2.60
N SER A 50 -27.70 -14.46 2.17
CA SER A 50 -29.00 -15.06 1.84
C SER A 50 -29.67 -15.82 3.00
N ASN A 51 -28.96 -16.11 4.10
CA ASN A 51 -29.50 -16.89 5.23
C ASN A 51 -29.37 -16.13 6.55
N THR A 52 -30.18 -15.10 6.76
CA THR A 52 -30.37 -14.53 8.11
C THR A 52 -31.29 -15.45 8.91
N THR A 53 -30.73 -16.42 9.63
CA THR A 53 -31.40 -17.03 10.79
C THR A 53 -30.37 -17.23 11.90
N THR A 54 -30.53 -16.42 12.92
CA THR A 54 -29.77 -16.37 14.18
C THR A 54 -29.80 -17.72 14.89
N THR A 55 -28.67 -18.42 14.97
CA THR A 55 -28.40 -19.34 16.08
C THR A 55 -26.92 -19.31 16.45
N THR A 56 -26.67 -18.87 17.68
CA THR A 56 -25.43 -18.94 18.45
C THR A 56 -24.91 -20.37 18.55
N THR A 57 -23.77 -20.70 17.94
CA THR A 57 -22.93 -21.85 18.32
C THR A 57 -21.49 -21.64 17.83
N THR A 58 -20.56 -21.51 18.78
CA THR A 58 -19.10 -21.79 18.73
C THR A 58 -18.26 -21.15 17.61
N PRO A 59 -17.26 -20.28 17.92
CA PRO A 59 -16.35 -19.74 16.90
C PRO A 59 -15.34 -20.81 16.49
N SER A 60 -15.73 -21.71 15.59
CA SER A 60 -14.82 -22.59 14.87
C SER A 60 -13.89 -21.73 14.03
N ALA A 61 -12.70 -21.41 14.57
CA ALA A 61 -11.48 -20.90 13.92
C ALA A 61 -11.70 -20.34 12.49
N ALA A 62 -12.63 -19.40 12.37
CA ALA A 62 -13.01 -18.85 11.09
C ALA A 62 -11.88 -17.91 10.74
N ILE A 63 -11.02 -18.36 9.82
CA ILE A 63 -9.98 -17.52 9.23
C ILE A 63 -10.68 -16.21 8.86
N PRO A 64 -10.27 -15.06 9.42
CA PRO A 64 -10.95 -13.81 9.15
C PRO A 64 -10.98 -13.56 7.65
N PRO A 65 -12.05 -12.95 7.12
CA PRO A 65 -12.17 -12.68 5.70
C PRO A 65 -10.91 -11.96 5.21
N VAL A 66 -10.24 -12.56 4.23
CA VAL A 66 -8.99 -12.02 3.70
C VAL A 66 -9.28 -10.68 3.04
N SER A 67 -8.76 -9.61 3.64
CA SER A 67 -8.84 -8.27 3.07
C SER A 67 -7.59 -8.00 2.25
N ALA A 68 -7.79 -7.77 0.96
CA ALA A 68 -6.72 -7.39 0.04
C ALA A 68 -6.57 -5.86 0.05
N HIS A 69 -5.72 -5.34 0.94
CA HIS A 69 -5.35 -3.93 0.90
C HIS A 69 -4.50 -3.65 -0.35
N LEU A 70 -4.75 -2.50 -0.98
CA LEU A 70 -4.12 -2.13 -2.24
C LEU A 70 -2.59 -2.07 -2.15
N ALA A 71 -2.04 -1.47 -1.08
CA ALA A 71 -0.60 -1.28 -0.93
C ALA A 71 0.19 -2.61 -0.87
N PRO A 72 -0.14 -3.57 0.03
CA PRO A 72 0.54 -4.88 0.04
C PRO A 72 0.40 -5.66 -1.26
N LEU A 73 -0.78 -5.63 -1.89
CA LEU A 73 -1.02 -6.35 -3.14
C LEU A 73 -0.22 -5.75 -4.31
N PHE A 74 -0.18 -4.42 -4.40
CA PHE A 74 0.62 -3.71 -5.40
C PHE A 74 2.10 -4.07 -5.27
N GLY A 75 2.63 -4.08 -4.05
CA GLY A 75 4.02 -4.48 -3.78
C GLY A 75 4.31 -5.92 -4.19
N ALA A 76 3.43 -6.86 -3.86
CA ALA A 76 3.58 -8.27 -4.24
C ALA A 76 3.61 -8.46 -5.78
N ILE A 77 2.72 -7.78 -6.50
CA ILE A 77 2.67 -7.82 -7.97
C ILE A 77 3.92 -7.16 -8.57
N ALA A 78 4.32 -5.99 -8.06
CA ALA A 78 5.51 -5.30 -8.56
C ALA A 78 6.77 -6.15 -8.38
N ARG A 79 6.90 -6.84 -7.24
CA ARG A 79 7.98 -7.81 -7.01
C ARG A 79 7.91 -9.00 -7.99
N ALA A 80 6.72 -9.52 -8.28
CA ALA A 80 6.50 -10.58 -9.27
C ALA A 80 6.97 -10.16 -10.67
N LEU A 81 6.82 -8.88 -11.00
CA LEU A 81 7.25 -8.28 -12.27
C LEU A 81 8.73 -7.88 -12.27
N GLY A 82 9.47 -8.14 -11.19
CA GLY A 82 10.90 -7.84 -11.09
C GLY A 82 11.21 -6.36 -10.83
N LEU A 83 10.24 -5.56 -10.37
CA LEU A 83 10.53 -4.19 -9.97
C LEU A 83 11.32 -4.17 -8.65
N ASP A 84 12.25 -3.23 -8.58
CA ASP A 84 12.95 -2.86 -7.36
C ASP A 84 11.97 -2.23 -6.34
N ALA A 85 12.26 -2.41 -5.06
CA ALA A 85 11.38 -2.00 -3.96
C ALA A 85 11.26 -0.47 -3.86
N HIS A 86 12.35 0.27 -4.03
CA HIS A 86 12.32 1.74 -3.98
C HIS A 86 11.54 2.32 -5.16
N HIS A 87 11.76 1.78 -6.36
CA HIS A 87 10.99 2.18 -7.54
C HIS A 87 9.49 1.87 -7.38
N THR A 88 9.16 0.71 -6.79
CA THR A 88 7.78 0.32 -6.51
C THR A 88 7.11 1.30 -5.55
N ALA A 89 7.77 1.64 -4.44
CA ALA A 89 7.27 2.61 -3.47
C ALA A 89 7.06 3.99 -4.11
N TYR A 90 8.01 4.43 -4.95
CA TYR A 90 7.90 5.69 -5.67
C TYR A 90 6.70 5.72 -6.63
N ILE A 91 6.53 4.69 -7.45
CA ILE A 91 5.39 4.60 -8.38
C ILE A 91 4.07 4.54 -7.63
N PHE A 92 4.01 3.80 -6.51
CA PHE A 92 2.82 3.72 -5.67
C PHE A 92 2.44 5.10 -5.11
N MET A 93 3.40 5.81 -4.50
CA MET A 93 3.17 7.15 -3.94
C MET A 93 2.80 8.16 -5.02
N LEU A 94 3.47 8.13 -6.18
CA LEU A 94 3.15 9.01 -7.30
C LEU A 94 1.73 8.74 -7.84
N SER A 95 1.33 7.47 -7.92
CA SER A 95 -0.02 7.10 -8.34
C SER A 95 -1.07 7.64 -7.37
N HIS A 96 -0.79 7.63 -6.07
CA HIS A 96 -1.65 8.23 -5.05
C HIS A 96 -1.78 9.75 -5.24
N VAL A 97 -0.66 10.48 -5.41
CA VAL A 97 -0.69 11.93 -5.66
C VAL A 97 -1.46 12.26 -6.93
N LYS A 98 -1.27 11.48 -8.01
CA LYS A 98 -2.05 11.66 -9.26
C LYS A 98 -3.55 11.47 -9.05
N ALA A 99 -3.95 10.50 -8.22
CA ALA A 99 -5.35 10.29 -7.88
C ALA A 99 -5.93 11.46 -7.07
N LEU A 100 -5.19 11.98 -6.08
CA LEU A 100 -5.59 13.17 -5.30
C LEU A 100 -5.74 14.41 -6.18
N VAL A 101 -4.77 14.67 -7.05
CA VAL A 101 -4.82 15.80 -7.99
C VAL A 101 -6.00 15.66 -8.96
N SER A 102 -6.25 14.45 -9.47
CA SER A 102 -7.42 14.17 -10.32
C SER A 102 -8.74 14.44 -9.59
N ALA A 103 -8.84 14.05 -8.31
CA ALA A 103 -10.00 14.35 -7.49
C ALA A 103 -10.17 15.86 -7.28
N ALA A 104 -9.09 16.59 -6.98
CA ALA A 104 -9.13 18.05 -6.80
C ALA A 104 -9.61 18.79 -8.06
N ILE A 105 -9.20 18.34 -9.26
CA ILE A 105 -9.71 18.90 -10.53
C ILE A 105 -11.21 18.65 -10.67
N ARG A 106 -11.69 17.42 -10.41
CA ARG A 106 -13.13 17.09 -10.49
C ARG A 106 -13.96 17.82 -9.44
N ALA A 107 -13.37 18.15 -8.30
CA ALA A 107 -13.98 19.00 -7.27
C ALA A 107 -13.96 20.49 -7.63
N GLY A 108 -13.35 20.88 -8.75
CA GLY A 108 -13.26 22.27 -9.20
C GLY A 108 -12.21 23.13 -8.48
N MET A 109 -11.30 22.52 -7.70
CA MET A 109 -10.28 23.26 -6.94
C MET A 109 -9.18 23.85 -7.82
N PHE A 110 -8.75 23.11 -8.86
CA PHE A 110 -7.69 23.53 -9.78
C PHE A 110 -8.08 23.23 -11.23
N GLY A 111 -7.60 24.08 -12.15
CA GLY A 111 -7.66 23.79 -13.59
C GLY A 111 -6.64 22.74 -14.02
N PRO A 112 -6.82 22.09 -15.19
CA PRO A 112 -5.95 21.00 -15.65
C PRO A 112 -4.49 21.41 -15.83
N PHE A 113 -4.21 22.64 -16.28
CA PHE A 113 -2.84 23.15 -16.40
C PHE A 113 -2.16 23.37 -15.06
N GLN A 114 -2.90 23.86 -14.06
CA GLN A 114 -2.38 24.03 -12.70
C GLN A 114 -2.05 22.67 -12.07
N ALA A 115 -2.90 21.67 -12.27
CA ALA A 115 -2.65 20.31 -11.84
C ALA A 115 -1.38 19.71 -12.45
N GLN A 116 -1.15 19.90 -13.76
CA GLN A 116 0.09 19.46 -14.40
C GLN A 116 1.31 20.18 -13.83
N LYS A 117 1.20 21.49 -13.55
CA LYS A 117 2.28 22.25 -12.91
C LYS A 117 2.60 21.71 -11.51
N ILE A 118 1.60 21.31 -10.73
CA ILE A 118 1.80 20.69 -9.41
C ILE A 118 2.52 19.34 -9.56
N LEU A 119 2.06 18.48 -10.46
CA LEU A 119 2.65 17.15 -10.67
C LEU A 119 4.07 17.19 -11.23
N ALA A 120 4.37 18.16 -12.10
CA ALA A 120 5.71 18.42 -12.60
C ALA A 120 6.56 19.31 -11.67
N GLY A 121 5.96 19.77 -10.57
CA GLY A 121 6.55 20.70 -9.63
C GLY A 121 7.70 20.11 -8.85
N LYS A 122 8.57 21.01 -8.36
CA LYS A 122 9.71 20.65 -7.51
C LYS A 122 9.22 20.03 -6.20
N GLU A 123 8.10 20.54 -5.69
CA GLU A 123 7.48 20.16 -4.43
C GLU A 123 7.13 18.67 -4.41
N VAL A 124 6.42 18.16 -5.43
CA VAL A 124 6.07 16.73 -5.50
C VAL A 124 7.32 15.87 -5.70
N ARG A 125 8.25 16.31 -6.55
CA ARG A 125 9.50 15.59 -6.83
C ARG A 125 10.40 15.42 -5.61
N GLU A 126 10.39 16.39 -4.69
CA GLU A 126 11.19 16.32 -3.44
C GLU A 126 10.41 15.64 -2.31
N LEU A 127 9.10 15.87 -2.23
CA LEU A 127 8.24 15.31 -1.20
C LEU A 127 8.22 13.78 -1.22
N LEU A 128 8.10 13.17 -2.41
CA LEU A 128 7.98 11.71 -2.55
C LEU A 128 9.21 10.96 -2.01
N PRO A 129 10.44 11.23 -2.48
CA PRO A 129 11.63 10.58 -1.95
C PRO A 129 11.83 10.83 -0.46
N ALA A 130 11.52 12.04 0.02
CA ALA A 130 11.61 12.37 1.44
C ALA A 130 10.64 11.55 2.30
N LEU A 131 9.38 11.39 1.86
CA LEU A 131 8.40 10.54 2.54
C LEU A 131 8.79 9.07 2.53
N ILE A 132 9.25 8.56 1.38
CA ILE A 132 9.68 7.16 1.26
C ILE A 132 10.86 6.90 2.18
N LYS A 133 11.86 7.79 2.20
CA LYS A 133 13.01 7.67 3.09
C LYS A 133 12.60 7.70 4.56
N ARG A 134 11.62 8.55 4.92
CA ARG A 134 11.14 8.66 6.31
C ARG A 134 10.49 7.38 6.81
N GLU A 135 9.73 6.70 5.94
CA GLU A 135 8.92 5.53 6.32
C GLU A 135 9.57 4.19 5.95
N TRP A 136 10.78 4.19 5.40
CA TRP A 136 11.40 2.99 4.82
C TRP A 136 11.57 1.87 5.86
N ASP A 137 12.03 2.23 7.05
CA ASP A 137 12.31 1.29 8.14
C ASP A 137 11.18 1.24 9.19
N THR A 138 9.98 1.74 8.85
CA THR A 138 8.84 1.71 9.77
C THR A 138 8.36 0.26 9.96
N PRO A 139 8.40 -0.29 11.19
CA PRO A 139 7.99 -1.67 11.44
C PRO A 139 6.48 -1.83 11.26
N ILE A 140 6.02 -3.04 10.91
CA ILE A 140 4.62 -3.31 10.56
C ILE A 140 3.64 -2.98 11.69
N GLU A 141 4.06 -3.14 12.94
CA GLU A 141 3.27 -2.82 14.14
C GLU A 141 3.01 -1.31 14.27
N LYS A 142 3.83 -0.48 13.60
CA LYS A 142 3.70 0.98 13.56
C LYS A 142 3.23 1.50 12.20
N ALA A 143 2.92 0.62 11.25
CA ALA A 143 2.46 1.02 9.92
C ALA A 143 1.03 1.63 9.92
N GLY A 144 0.31 1.55 11.04
CA GLY A 144 -1.00 2.16 11.20
C GLY A 144 -0.92 3.69 11.36
N GLN A 145 -1.68 4.43 10.56
CA GLN A 145 -1.89 5.86 10.77
C GLN A 145 -3.05 6.07 11.73
N SER A 146 -2.82 6.80 12.83
CA SER A 146 -3.89 7.32 13.69
C SER A 146 -3.92 8.84 13.57
N SER A 147 -4.98 9.38 12.99
CA SER A 147 -5.19 10.83 12.92
C SER A 147 -6.67 11.13 13.14
N PRO A 148 -7.06 11.42 14.40
CA PRO A 148 -8.47 11.61 14.75
C PRO A 148 -9.17 12.69 13.92
N VAL A 149 -8.43 13.72 13.50
CA VAL A 149 -8.93 14.80 12.66
C VAL A 149 -9.26 14.29 11.26
N VAL A 150 -8.39 13.48 10.68
CA VAL A 150 -8.61 12.86 9.36
C VAL A 150 -9.76 11.87 9.43
N ASP A 151 -9.85 11.08 10.51
CA ASP A 151 -10.93 10.11 10.71
C ASP A 151 -12.29 10.81 10.77
N LEU A 152 -12.40 11.92 11.51
CA LEU A 152 -13.61 12.72 11.58
C LEU A 152 -13.97 13.37 10.22
N TRP A 153 -12.97 13.81 9.46
CA TRP A 153 -13.18 14.39 8.14
C TRP A 153 -13.65 13.35 7.13
N ILE A 154 -13.08 12.15 7.13
CA ILE A 154 -13.50 11.03 6.27
C ILE A 154 -14.91 10.60 6.64
N GLY A 155 -15.20 10.45 7.93
CA GLY A 155 -16.54 10.21 8.48
C GLY A 155 -17.49 11.40 8.39
N ARG A 156 -17.22 12.38 7.52
CA ARG A 156 -18.22 13.36 7.08
C ARG A 156 -18.74 13.05 5.68
N HIS A 157 -18.02 12.22 4.93
CA HIS A 157 -18.31 11.98 3.53
C HIS A 157 -19.64 11.24 3.32
N GLU A 158 -20.08 10.45 4.28
CA GLU A 158 -21.34 9.70 4.26
C GLU A 158 -22.58 10.57 4.44
N ILE A 159 -22.46 11.74 5.09
CA ILE A 159 -23.59 12.66 5.32
C ILE A 159 -23.71 13.78 4.27
N LEU A 160 -22.86 13.77 3.24
CA LEU A 160 -22.95 14.73 2.14
C LEU A 160 -24.22 14.48 1.32
N TYR A 161 -25.05 15.51 1.16
CA TYR A 161 -26.29 15.47 0.36
C TYR A 161 -26.04 15.10 -1.10
N SER A 162 -24.91 15.54 -1.67
CA SER A 162 -24.44 15.17 -3.00
C SER A 162 -23.00 14.67 -2.92
N ARG A 163 -22.76 13.45 -3.42
CA ARG A 163 -21.44 12.78 -3.43
C ARG A 163 -20.92 12.66 -4.86
N VAL A 164 -19.71 13.15 -5.08
CA VAL A 164 -19.01 13.09 -6.39
C VAL A 164 -17.95 11.97 -6.41
N PHE A 165 -17.60 11.44 -5.24
CA PHE A 165 -16.63 10.37 -5.07
C PHE A 165 -17.27 9.21 -4.30
N ASN A 166 -16.77 8.01 -4.55
CA ASN A 166 -17.04 6.84 -3.72
C ASN A 166 -15.80 6.66 -2.84
N SER A 167 -15.91 6.94 -1.54
CA SER A 167 -14.92 6.51 -0.55
C SER A 167 -15.32 5.17 0.03
#